data_AF-A0A1I2AMN3-F1
#
_entry.id   AF-A0A1I2AMN3-F1
#
_cell.length_a   1.000
_cell.length_b   1.000
_cell.length_c   1.000
_cell.angle_alpha   90.00
_cell.angle_beta   90.00
_cell.angle_gamma   90.00
#
_symmetry.space_group_name_H-M   'P 1'
#
loop_
_entity.id
_entity.type
_entity.pdbx_description
1 polymer ?
#
loop_
_entity_poly.entity_id
_entity_poly.type
_entity_poly.pdbx_seq_one_letter_code
_entity_poly.pdbx_strand_id
1 'polypeptide(L)'
;MSKEKYLDTDTEQMEGSDKNETSSAVLGVTMGGKRYLIPMTEVNEVIPIPKLAYVPLTKPWFLGLANVRGNLYGITDLFQLQIETVII
;
A
#
# COMPACT_ATOMS: atom_id res chain seq x y z
N MET A 1 1.99 -67.81 11.95
CA MET A 1 2.87 -66.75 12.48
C MET A 1 3.41 -66.01 11.26
N SER A 2 2.83 -64.90 10.80
CA SER A 2 2.36 -63.72 11.56
C SER A 2 3.56 -63.16 12.33
N LYS A 3 4.09 -61.96 12.07
CA LYS A 3 3.53 -60.72 11.49
C LYS A 3 4.49 -60.14 10.41
N GLU A 4 4.14 -59.22 9.50
CA GLU A 4 2.86 -58.56 9.18
C GLU A 4 2.80 -58.23 7.65
N LYS A 5 1.73 -57.57 7.17
CA LYS A 5 1.61 -56.96 5.83
C LYS A 5 0.64 -55.77 5.88
N TYR A 6 1.15 -54.54 5.82
CA TYR A 6 0.51 -53.21 5.68
C TYR A 6 1.69 -52.21 5.72
N LEU A 7 1.81 -51.09 5.02
CA LEU A 7 0.95 -50.24 4.16
C LEU A 7 1.55 -50.28 2.73
N ASP A 8 0.88 -50.12 1.58
CA ASP A 8 -0.28 -49.31 1.16
C ASP A 8 -0.30 -47.86 1.63
N THR A 9 0.50 -47.02 0.99
CA THR A 9 0.09 -45.65 0.72
C THR A 9 0.69 -45.21 -0.61
N ASP A 10 -0.16 -44.72 -1.50
CA ASP A 10 0.25 -44.18 -2.79
C ASP A 10 1.33 -43.11 -2.66
N THR A 11 2.14 -42.99 -3.70
CA THR A 11 3.05 -41.85 -3.92
C THR A 11 2.34 -40.55 -3.57
N GLU A 12 2.90 -39.83 -2.60
CA GLU A 12 2.58 -38.44 -2.29
C GLU A 12 2.78 -37.57 -3.53
N GLN A 13 1.74 -37.49 -4.37
CA GLN A 13 1.47 -36.26 -5.10
C GLN A 13 0.97 -35.25 -4.06
N MET A 14 1.93 -34.68 -3.34
CA MET A 14 1.77 -33.34 -2.83
C MET A 14 1.45 -32.46 -4.04
N GLU A 15 0.17 -32.21 -4.28
CA GLU A 15 -0.27 -30.94 -4.84
C GLU A 15 0.12 -29.86 -3.83
N GLY A 16 1.42 -29.55 -3.81
CA GLY A 16 1.94 -28.29 -3.36
C GLY A 16 1.24 -27.25 -4.21
N SER A 17 0.12 -26.75 -3.70
CA SER A 17 -0.54 -25.58 -4.25
C SER A 17 0.55 -24.52 -4.25
N ASP A 18 0.96 -24.15 -5.46
CA ASP A 18 1.97 -23.13 -5.72
C ASP A 18 1.33 -21.80 -5.30
N LYS A 19 1.28 -21.60 -3.98
CA LYS A 19 1.06 -20.33 -3.33
C LYS A 19 2.29 -19.51 -3.62
N ASN A 20 2.36 -19.05 -4.85
CA ASN A 20 3.09 -17.88 -5.26
C ASN A 20 2.42 -16.68 -4.57
N GLU A 21 2.60 -16.61 -3.25
CA GLU A 21 2.32 -15.45 -2.40
C GLU A 21 3.22 -14.35 -2.94
N THR A 22 2.70 -13.69 -3.97
CA THR A 22 3.37 -12.62 -4.68
C THR A 22 3.46 -11.48 -3.67
N SER A 23 4.61 -11.42 -2.99
CA SER A 23 4.88 -10.47 -1.92
C SER A 23 4.79 -9.06 -2.49
N SER A 24 3.60 -8.48 -2.39
CA SER A 24 3.33 -7.15 -2.92
C SER A 24 4.11 -6.15 -2.07
N ALA A 25 5.08 -5.48 -2.69
CA ALA A 25 5.88 -4.48 -2.01
C ALA A 25 4.99 -3.33 -1.54
N VAL A 26 5.23 -2.84 -0.32
CA VAL A 26 4.48 -1.74 0.29
C VAL A 26 5.42 -0.66 0.81
N LEU A 27 5.02 0.60 0.66
CA LEU A 27 5.66 1.74 1.33
C LEU A 27 5.02 1.93 2.70
N GLY A 28 5.80 1.78 3.76
CA GLY A 28 5.38 2.08 5.12
C GLY A 28 5.57 3.56 5.46
N VAL A 29 4.49 4.24 5.87
CA VAL A 29 4.52 5.65 6.29
C VAL A 29 3.92 5.84 7.68
N THR A 30 4.34 6.89 8.39
CA THR A 30 3.77 7.28 9.69
C THR A 30 3.25 8.70 9.62
N MET A 31 2.00 8.92 10.02
CA MET A 31 1.32 10.22 10.03
C MET A 31 0.40 10.31 11.25
N GLY A 32 0.44 11.43 11.99
CA GLY A 32 -0.42 11.64 13.16
C GLY A 32 -0.29 10.54 14.23
N GLY A 33 0.89 9.93 14.38
CA GLY A 33 1.14 8.80 15.28
C GLY A 33 0.62 7.43 14.79
N LYS A 34 -0.09 7.38 13.66
CA LYS A 34 -0.60 6.14 13.04
C LYS A 34 0.35 5.66 11.94
N ARG A 35 0.41 4.34 11.74
CA ARG A 35 1.18 3.69 10.66
C ARG A 35 0.24 3.26 9.54
N TYR A 36 0.66 3.48 8.30
CA TYR A 36 -0.08 3.13 7.10
C TYR A 36 0.85 2.37 6.13
N LEU A 37 0.27 1.49 5.32
CA LEU A 37 0.96 0.77 4.25
C LEU A 37 0.28 1.17 2.93
N ILE A 38 1.08 1.61 1.97
CA ILE A 38 0.62 1.99 0.62
C ILE A 38 1.17 0.94 -0.36
N PRO A 39 0.35 0.31 -1.23
CA PRO A 39 0.85 -0.59 -2.27
C PRO A 39 1.87 0.13 -3.17
N MET A 40 3.02 -0.48 -3.45
CA MET A 40 4.02 0.14 -4.33
C MET A 40 3.51 0.36 -5.76
N THR A 41 2.46 -0.36 -6.16
CA THR A 41 1.74 -0.14 -7.43
C THR A 41 1.02 1.20 -7.52
N GLU A 42 0.77 1.87 -6.39
CA GLU A 42 0.14 3.20 -6.31
C GLU A 42 1.18 4.33 -6.09
N VAL A 43 2.40 3.98 -5.70
CA VAL A 43 3.49 4.93 -5.41
C VAL A 43 4.29 5.20 -6.69
N ASN A 44 4.16 6.41 -7.24
CA ASN A 44 4.92 6.84 -8.42
C ASN A 44 6.36 7.25 -8.08
N GLU A 45 6.55 8.14 -7.11
CA GLU A 45 7.87 8.54 -6.60
C GLU A 45 7.81 9.03 -5.15
N VAL A 46 8.94 9.03 -4.45
CA VAL A 46 9.11 9.62 -3.11
C VAL A 46 10.20 10.68 -3.21
N ILE A 47 9.83 11.95 -3.01
CA ILE A 47 10.71 13.11 -3.15
C ILE A 47 10.55 14.07 -1.97
N PRO A 48 11.55 14.92 -1.67
CA PRO A 48 11.37 16.07 -0.79
C PRO A 48 10.29 17.01 -1.32
N ILE A 49 9.53 17.65 -0.42
CA ILE A 49 8.42 18.55 -0.80
C ILE A 49 8.97 19.72 -1.64
N PRO A 50 8.54 19.88 -2.91
CA PRO A 50 8.99 20.97 -3.77
C PRO A 50 8.29 22.29 -3.40
N LYS A 51 8.70 23.41 -4.03
CA LYS A 51 8.02 24.70 -3.85
C LYS A 51 6.55 24.60 -4.31
N LEU A 52 5.64 24.90 -3.40
CA LEU A 52 4.20 24.93 -3.69
C LEU A 52 3.77 26.31 -4.25
N ALA A 53 2.90 26.28 -5.25
CA ALA A 53 2.10 27.41 -5.69
C ALA A 53 0.75 27.40 -4.96
N TYR A 54 0.44 28.49 -4.27
CA TYR A 54 -0.84 28.67 -3.58
C TYR A 54 -1.99 28.74 -4.57
N VAL A 55 -3.11 28.10 -4.22
CA VAL A 55 -4.36 28.13 -5.00
C VAL A 55 -5.45 28.74 -4.12
N PRO A 56 -6.12 29.83 -4.54
CA PRO A 56 -7.17 30.44 -3.75
C PRO A 56 -8.46 29.60 -3.77
N LEU A 57 -9.34 29.83 -2.78
CA LEU A 57 -10.66 29.20 -2.65
C LEU A 57 -10.65 27.67 -2.47
N THR A 58 -9.51 27.08 -2.10
CA THR A 58 -9.41 25.64 -1.78
C THR A 58 -9.72 25.34 -0.31
N LYS A 59 -9.96 24.06 -0.01
CA LYS A 59 -10.12 23.57 1.37
C LYS A 59 -8.77 23.56 2.11
N PRO A 60 -8.75 23.64 3.46
CA PRO A 60 -7.51 23.64 4.25
C PRO A 60 -6.60 22.42 4.04
N TRP A 61 -7.16 21.26 3.66
CA TRP A 61 -6.37 20.08 3.32
C TRP A 61 -5.60 20.20 2.00
N PHE A 62 -5.94 21.14 1.10
CA PHE A 62 -5.23 21.32 -0.16
C PHE A 62 -4.12 22.37 0.00
N LEU A 63 -2.87 21.91 0.04
CA LEU A 63 -1.69 22.74 0.30
C LEU A 63 -1.22 23.54 -0.93
N GLY A 64 -1.62 23.14 -2.14
CA GLY A 64 -1.34 23.86 -3.37
C GLY A 64 -0.89 22.95 -4.52
N LEU A 65 -0.26 23.55 -5.52
CA LEU A 65 0.25 22.86 -6.71
C LEU A 65 1.78 22.79 -6.70
N ALA A 66 2.34 21.66 -7.14
CA ALA A 66 3.77 21.41 -7.29
C ALA A 66 4.12 21.10 -8.75
N ASN A 67 5.19 21.70 -9.28
CA ASN A 67 5.79 21.26 -10.54
C ASN A 67 6.95 20.31 -10.23
N VAL A 68 6.82 19.05 -10.66
CA VAL A 68 7.87 18.03 -10.56
C VAL A 68 8.26 17.64 -11.99
N ARG A 69 9.45 18.07 -12.41
CA ARG A 69 10.05 17.74 -13.73
C ARG A 69 9.15 18.06 -14.95
N GLY A 70 8.30 19.09 -14.86
CA GLY A 70 7.37 19.50 -15.91
C GLY A 70 5.93 19.00 -15.71
N ASN A 71 5.72 18.02 -14.82
CA ASN A 71 4.39 17.52 -14.46
C ASN A 71 3.83 18.29 -13.27
N LEU A 72 2.52 18.60 -13.31
CA LEU A 72 1.83 19.38 -12.29
C LEU A 72 1.04 18.46 -11.35
N TYR A 73 1.32 18.52 -10.05
CA TYR A 73 0.68 17.70 -9.01
C TYR A 73 -0.07 18.57 -8.00
N GLY A 74 -1.24 18.12 -7.57
CA GLY A 74 -1.94 18.68 -6.40
C GLY A 74 -1.40 18.05 -5.11
N ILE A 75 -1.08 18.88 -4.12
CA ILE A 75 -0.51 18.45 -2.84
C ILE A 75 -1.55 18.61 -1.74
N THR A 76 -1.80 17.53 -1.00
CA THR A 76 -2.84 17.43 0.03
C THR A 76 -2.26 16.99 1.36
N ASP A 77 -2.63 17.66 2.44
CA ASP A 77 -2.41 17.20 3.81
C ASP A 77 -3.40 16.06 4.10
N LEU A 78 -2.87 14.84 4.12
CA LEU A 78 -3.65 13.62 4.38
C LEU A 78 -4.25 13.59 5.80
N PHE A 79 -3.65 14.26 6.79
CA PHE A 79 -4.21 14.31 8.15
C PHE A 79 -5.42 15.24 8.20
N GLN A 80 -5.36 16.40 7.53
CA GLN A 80 -6.49 17.30 7.33
C GLN A 80 -7.59 16.68 6.45
N LEU A 81 -7.22 15.85 5.48
CA LEU A 81 -8.18 15.19 4.57
C LEU A 81 -9.04 14.14 5.29
N GLN A 82 -8.51 13.44 6.30
CA GLN A 82 -9.22 12.36 6.99
C GLN A 82 -10.32 12.81 7.98
N ILE A 83 -10.58 14.11 8.15
CA ILE A 83 -11.43 14.63 9.24
C ILE A 83 -12.95 14.46 8.97
N GLU A 84 -13.36 13.86 7.84
CA GLU A 84 -14.78 13.75 7.43
C GLU A 84 -15.28 12.31 7.17
N THR A 85 -14.66 11.28 7.77
CA THR A 85 -15.20 9.91 7.72
C THR A 85 -16.40 9.73 8.66
N VAL A 86 -17.58 10.14 8.21
CA VAL A 86 -18.85 9.56 8.69
C VAL A 86 -18.96 8.15 8.10
N ILE A 87 -18.79 7.14 8.94
CA ILE A 87 -19.23 5.78 8.60
C ILE A 87 -20.72 5.70 8.94
N ILE A 88 -21.55 5.53 7.90
CA ILE A 88 -22.93 5.03 7.97
C ILE A 88 -22.98 3.64 7.32
#